data_AF-A0A6J1NLR9-F1
#
_entry.id   AF-A0A6J1NLR9-F1
#
_cell.length_a   1.000
_cell.length_b   1.000
_cell.length_c   1.000
_cell.angle_alpha   90.00
_cell.angle_beta   90.00
_cell.angle_gamma   90.00
#
_symmetry.space_group_name_H-M   'P 1'
#
loop_
_entity.id
_entity.type
_entity.pdbx_description
1 polymer ?
#
loop_
_entity_poly.entity_id
_entity_poly.type
_entity_poly.pdbx_seq_one_letter_code
_entity_poly.pdbx_strand_id
1 'polypeptide(L)'
;MSTEKDDEGEPETMKEAGILEADVGANFDQQLAGIDPKLKIDMDPLAHRHLRPEMMLIREELRQAKLQTLAVRRTALKKLLMKDFLQEDRELRNIGLSYAPPDP
;
A
#
# COMPACT_ATOMS: atom_id res chain seq x y z
N MET A 1 -9.95 -34.99 -23.78
CA MET A 1 -9.09 -35.18 -22.59
C MET A 1 -7.67 -34.85 -23.02
N SER A 2 -7.19 -33.68 -22.64
CA SER A 2 -5.78 -33.29 -22.40
C SER A 2 -5.80 -31.81 -22.05
N THR A 3 -5.90 -31.57 -20.76
CA THR A 3 -5.72 -30.29 -20.08
C THR A 3 -4.23 -30.03 -19.94
N GLU A 4 -3.76 -28.85 -20.38
CA GLU A 4 -2.64 -28.11 -19.77
C GLU A 4 -2.44 -26.79 -20.54
N LYS A 5 -2.54 -25.67 -19.82
CA LYS A 5 -1.69 -24.49 -19.91
C LYS A 5 -2.01 -23.58 -18.72
N ASP A 6 -1.11 -23.67 -17.72
CA ASP A 6 -0.50 -22.60 -16.93
C ASP A 6 -0.97 -21.18 -17.27
N ASP A 7 -1.49 -20.46 -16.27
CA ASP A 7 -0.73 -19.51 -15.46
C ASP A 7 -0.30 -18.30 -16.28
N GLU A 8 -1.03 -17.20 -16.11
CA GLU A 8 -0.52 -15.83 -16.22
C GLU A 8 -1.68 -14.93 -15.81
N GLY A 9 -1.80 -14.72 -14.49
CA GLY A 9 -2.43 -13.51 -13.99
C GLY A 9 -1.78 -12.34 -14.71
N GLU A 10 -2.58 -11.63 -15.52
CA GLU A 10 -2.13 -10.51 -16.33
C GLU A 10 -1.24 -9.60 -15.48
N PRO A 11 -0.07 -9.21 -15.99
CA PRO A 11 0.85 -8.38 -15.23
C PRO A 11 0.15 -7.05 -14.97
N GLU A 12 -0.17 -6.78 -13.70
CA GLU A 12 -0.53 -5.44 -13.23
C GLU A 12 0.53 -4.49 -13.79
N THR A 13 0.13 -3.73 -14.81
CA THR A 13 1.06 -2.95 -15.60
C THR A 13 1.76 -1.97 -14.67
N MET A 14 3.10 -2.05 -14.61
CA MET A 14 4.02 -1.20 -13.83
C MET A 14 3.83 0.33 -13.98
N LYS A 15 2.83 0.80 -14.72
CA LYS A 15 2.51 2.22 -14.93
C LYS A 15 1.73 2.87 -13.78
N GLU A 16 1.15 2.08 -12.87
CA GLU A 16 0.38 2.62 -11.73
C GLU A 16 1.24 3.12 -10.56
N ALA A 17 2.55 2.87 -10.59
CA ALA A 17 3.47 3.18 -9.47
C ALA A 17 3.74 4.68 -9.21
N GLY A 18 3.07 5.60 -9.93
CA GLY A 18 3.24 7.04 -9.80
C GLY A 18 1.95 7.87 -9.83
N ILE A 19 0.78 7.23 -9.83
CA ILE A 19 -0.51 7.91 -9.90
C ILE A 19 -0.95 8.22 -8.47
N LEU A 20 -1.17 9.50 -8.13
CA LEU A 20 -1.73 9.87 -6.84
C LEU A 20 -3.20 9.43 -6.79
N GLU A 21 -3.70 9.06 -5.61
CA GLU A 21 -5.10 8.64 -5.42
C GLU A 21 -6.12 9.64 -6.02
N ALA A 22 -5.77 10.93 -6.01
CA ALA A 22 -6.55 12.00 -6.64
C ALA A 22 -6.64 11.87 -8.17
N ASP A 23 -5.57 11.45 -8.84
CA ASP A 23 -5.51 11.29 -10.29
C ASP A 23 -6.31 10.04 -10.75
N VAL A 24 -6.33 8.99 -9.91
CA VAL A 24 -7.20 7.82 -10.12
C VAL A 24 -8.67 8.22 -10.06
N GLY A 25 -9.05 9.05 -9.08
CA GLY A 25 -10.40 9.58 -8.95
C GLY A 25 -10.85 10.41 -10.16
N ALA A 26 -9.99 11.31 -10.63
CA ALA A 26 -10.28 12.16 -11.79
C ALA A 26 -10.47 11.34 -13.08
N ASN A 27 -9.63 10.33 -13.32
CA ASN A 27 -9.76 9.45 -14.47
C ASN A 27 -11.06 8.62 -14.42
N PHE A 28 -11.46 8.18 -13.22
CA PHE A 28 -12.68 7.42 -13.03
C PHE A 28 -13.92 8.28 -13.31
N ASP A 29 -13.97 9.50 -12.76
CA ASP A 29 -15.06 10.45 -13.01
C ASP A 29 -15.19 10.82 -14.49
N GLN A 30 -14.07 10.96 -15.20
CA GLN A 30 -14.04 11.23 -16.63
C GLN A 30 -14.60 10.06 -17.46
N GLN A 31 -14.32 8.81 -17.05
CA GLN A 31 -14.89 7.63 -17.69
C GLN A 31 -16.40 7.53 -17.43
N LEU A 32 -16.86 7.85 -16.21
CA LEU A 32 -18.28 7.87 -15.86
C LEU A 32 -19.07 8.93 -16.62
N ALA A 33 -18.43 10.05 -16.99
CA ALA A 33 -19.07 11.13 -17.75
C ALA A 33 -19.48 10.71 -19.18
N GLY A 34 -18.82 9.70 -19.76
CA GLY A 34 -19.11 9.19 -21.11
C GLY A 34 -20.19 8.10 -21.19
N ILE A 35 -20.72 7.63 -20.06
CA ILE A 35 -21.69 6.53 -20.01
C ILE A 35 -23.08 7.04 -20.38
N ASP A 36 -23.78 6.30 -21.25
CA ASP A 36 -25.17 6.57 -21.63
C ASP A 36 -26.03 6.72 -20.35
N PRO A 37 -26.78 7.83 -20.17
CA PRO A 37 -27.62 8.03 -19.00
C PRO A 37 -28.63 6.91 -18.74
N LYS A 38 -28.98 6.08 -19.74
CA LYS A 38 -29.83 4.88 -19.54
C LYS A 38 -29.11 3.69 -18.91
N LEU A 39 -27.79 3.67 -18.96
CA LEU A 39 -26.91 2.67 -18.32
C LEU A 39 -26.37 3.15 -16.97
N LYS A 40 -26.73 4.37 -16.54
CA LYS A 40 -26.41 4.84 -15.20
C LYS A 40 -27.13 3.96 -14.19
N ILE A 41 -26.34 3.24 -13.41
CA ILE A 41 -26.81 2.50 -12.25
C ILE A 41 -27.51 3.51 -11.35
N ASP A 42 -28.78 3.26 -11.03
CA ASP A 42 -29.52 4.08 -10.08
C ASP A 42 -28.94 3.80 -8.69
N MET A 43 -27.91 4.57 -8.34
CA MET A 43 -27.19 4.45 -7.09
C MET A 43 -28.02 5.13 -6.00
N ASP A 44 -29.03 4.44 -5.46
CA ASP A 44 -29.75 4.92 -4.29
C ASP A 44 -28.78 4.96 -3.08
N PRO A 45 -28.42 6.16 -2.57
CA PRO A 45 -27.47 6.30 -1.47
C PRO A 45 -28.00 5.74 -0.13
N LEU A 46 -29.28 5.36 -0.06
CA LEU A 46 -29.93 4.80 1.10
C LEU A 46 -30.18 3.29 1.00
N ALA A 47 -30.08 2.67 -0.18
CA ALA A 47 -30.36 1.24 -0.39
C ALA A 47 -29.54 0.31 0.53
N HIS A 48 -28.28 0.68 0.79
CA HIS A 48 -27.36 -0.11 1.63
C HIS A 48 -27.14 0.49 3.01
N ARG A 49 -28.08 1.31 3.52
CA ARG A 49 -27.94 1.95 4.84
C ARG A 49 -27.71 0.95 5.98
N HIS A 50 -28.31 -0.24 5.88
CA HIS A 50 -28.18 -1.32 6.85
C HIS A 50 -26.78 -1.96 6.87
N LEU A 51 -26.02 -1.89 5.77
CA LEU A 51 -24.65 -2.42 5.67
C LEU A 51 -23.58 -1.40 6.13
N ARG A 52 -23.95 -0.13 6.35
CA ARG A 52 -23.00 0.91 6.76
C ARG A 52 -22.23 0.56 8.05
N PRO A 53 -22.86 0.01 9.11
CA PRO A 53 -22.13 -0.38 10.31
C PRO A 53 -21.08 -1.46 10.04
N GLU A 54 -21.42 -2.47 9.23
CA GLU A 54 -20.49 -3.56 8.86
C GLU A 54 -19.34 -3.05 7.99
N MET A 55 -19.62 -2.19 7.00
CA MET A 55 -18.58 -1.55 6.20
C MET A 55 -17.65 -0.68 7.07
N MET A 56 -18.18 0.02 8.07
CA MET A 56 -17.39 0.83 9.00
C MET A 56 -16.49 -0.06 9.87
N LEU A 57 -16.99 -1.20 10.33
CA LEU A 57 -16.23 -2.18 11.09
C LEU A 57 -15.08 -2.78 10.25
N ILE A 58 -15.38 -3.22 9.02
CA ILE A 58 -14.36 -3.75 8.08
C ILE A 58 -13.26 -2.70 7.81
N ARG A 59 -13.62 -1.43 7.65
CA ARG A 59 -12.65 -0.35 7.46
C ARG A 59 -11.75 -0.17 8.68
N GLU A 60 -12.28 -0.25 9.89
CA GLU A 60 -11.49 -0.11 11.11
C GLU A 60 -10.57 -1.32 11.33
N GLU A 61 -11.06 -2.54 11.08
CA GLU A 61 -10.24 -3.76 11.10
C GLU A 61 -9.07 -3.67 10.11
N LEU A 62 -9.34 -3.21 8.87
CA LEU A 62 -8.32 -3.00 7.86
C LEU A 62 -7.30 -1.93 8.30
N ARG A 63 -7.75 -0.84 8.91
CA ARG A 63 -6.88 0.22 9.43
C ARG A 63 -5.95 -0.32 10.52
N GLN A 64 -6.48 -1.12 11.44
CA GLN A 64 -5.70 -1.75 12.52
C GLN A 64 -4.69 -2.75 11.97
N ALA A 65 -5.09 -3.62 11.03
CA ALA A 65 -4.19 -4.57 10.39
C ALA A 65 -3.03 -3.87 9.64
N LYS A 66 -3.32 -2.76 8.93
CA LYS A 66 -2.29 -1.93 8.30
C LYS A 66 -1.32 -1.34 9.32
N LEU A 67 -1.82 -0.81 10.44
CA LEU A 67 -0.96 -0.25 11.51
C LEU A 67 -0.07 -1.31 12.15
N GLN A 68 -0.62 -2.49 12.45
CA GLN A 68 0.15 -3.62 12.99
C GLN A 68 1.24 -4.07 12.02
N THR A 69 0.89 -4.22 10.74
CA THR A 69 1.84 -4.61 9.68
C THR A 69 2.96 -3.57 9.54
N LEU A 70 2.61 -2.28 9.55
CA LEU A 70 3.59 -1.19 9.50
C LEU A 70 4.52 -1.20 10.72
N ALA A 71 3.99 -1.45 11.91
CA ALA A 71 4.78 -1.55 13.13
C ALA A 71 5.78 -2.73 13.08
N VAL A 72 5.34 -3.90 12.60
CA VAL A 72 6.22 -5.06 12.40
C VAL A 72 7.32 -4.74 11.39
N ARG A 73 6.99 -4.15 10.24
CA ARG A 73 7.96 -3.77 9.21
C ARG A 73 8.98 -2.75 9.74
N ARG A 74 8.54 -1.71 10.45
CA ARG A 74 9.43 -0.72 11.08
C ARG A 74 10.38 -1.37 12.09
N THR A 75 9.88 -2.31 12.88
CA THR A 75 10.70 -3.04 13.87
C THR A 75 11.74 -3.93 13.19
N ALA A 76 11.36 -4.65 12.14
CA ALA A 76 12.28 -5.47 11.37
C ALA A 76 13.36 -4.61 10.70
N LEU A 77 12.98 -3.49 10.08
CA LEU A 77 13.92 -2.55 9.48
C LEU A 77 14.90 -1.96 10.50
N LYS A 78 14.40 -1.54 11.68
CA LYS A 78 15.26 -1.04 12.76
C LYS A 78 16.28 -2.08 13.22
N LYS A 79 15.90 -3.36 13.31
CA LYS A 79 16.83 -4.44 13.67
C LYS A 79 17.90 -4.64 12.61
N LEU A 80 17.52 -4.60 11.32
CA LEU A 80 18.46 -4.72 10.21
C LEU A 80 19.46 -3.57 10.20
N LEU A 81 18.96 -2.32 10.21
CA LEU A 81 19.81 -1.12 10.24
C LEU A 81 20.73 -1.08 11.46
N MET A 82 20.26 -1.50 12.63
CA MET A 82 21.10 -1.55 13.83
C MET A 82 22.23 -2.57 13.69
N LYS A 83 21.96 -3.73 13.08
CA LYS A 83 22.97 -4.75 12.83
C LYS A 83 24.04 -4.23 11.87
N ASP A 84 23.61 -3.61 10.77
CA ASP A 84 24.50 -3.03 9.76
C ASP A 84 25.35 -1.92 10.39
N PHE A 85 24.73 -1.01 11.16
CA PHE A 85 25.44 0.05 11.87
C PHE A 85 26.49 -0.48 12.84
N LEU A 86 26.18 -1.52 13.63
CA LEU A 86 27.15 -2.11 14.57
C LEU A 86 28.32 -2.78 13.86
N GLN A 87 28.07 -3.37 12.69
CA GLN A 87 29.14 -3.94 11.88
C GLN A 87 30.02 -2.84 11.31
N GLU A 88 29.42 -1.80 10.71
CA GLU A 88 30.14 -0.67 10.13
C GLU A 88 30.94 0.10 11.20
N ASP A 89 30.36 0.37 12.38
CA ASP A 89 31.06 1.01 13.50
C ASP A 89 32.29 0.20 13.94
N ARG A 90 32.20 -1.14 13.95
CA ARG A 90 33.34 -2.00 14.23
C ARG A 90 34.42 -1.87 13.16
N GLU A 91 34.03 -1.85 11.89
CA GLU A 91 34.94 -1.69 10.76
C GLU A 91 35.63 -0.32 10.77
N LEU A 92 34.89 0.77 11.06
CA LEU A 92 35.41 2.12 11.21
C LEU A 92 36.42 2.20 12.36
N ARG A 93 36.10 1.63 13.52
CA ARG A 93 37.03 1.60 14.66
C ARG A 93 38.31 0.84 14.36
N ASN A 94 38.26 -0.22 13.54
CA ASN A 94 39.46 -0.96 13.13
C ASN A 94 40.44 -0.09 12.32
N ILE A 95 39.94 0.92 11.60
CA ILE A 95 40.76 1.88 10.85
C ILE A 95 40.96 3.21 11.60
N GLY A 96 40.58 3.28 12.87
CA GLY A 96 40.74 4.47 13.72
C GLY A 96 39.75 5.60 13.42
N LEU A 97 38.65 5.32 12.72
CA LEU A 97 37.58 6.26 12.41
C LEU A 97 36.36 6.04 13.31
N SER A 98 35.50 7.06 13.39
CA SER A 98 34.21 7.00 14.08
C SER A 98 33.22 7.97 13.46
N TYR A 99 31.93 7.74 13.65
CA TYR A 99 30.89 8.67 13.20
C TYR A 99 31.00 10.02 13.91
N ALA A 100 30.72 11.09 13.18
CA ALA A 100 30.55 12.41 13.78
C ALA A 100 29.35 12.39 14.74
N PRO A 101 29.45 13.06 15.90
CA PRO A 101 28.30 13.24 16.78
C PRO A 101 27.21 14.01 16.03
N PRO A 102 25.91 13.73 16.28
CA PRO A 102 24.83 14.49 15.67
C PRO A 102 24.92 15.96 16.09
N ASP A 103 24.68 16.86 15.13
CA ASP A 103 24.61 18.29 15.39
C ASP A 103 23.49 18.61 16.42
N PRO A 104 23.72 19.56 17.34
CA PRO A 104 22.74 19.96 18.36
C PRO A 104 21.50 20.67 17.80
#